data_AF-A0A6B1H8D0-F1
#
_entry.id   AF-A0A6B1H8D0-F1
#
_cell.length_a   1.000
_cell.length_b   1.000
_cell.length_c   1.000
_cell.angle_alpha   90.00
_cell.angle_beta   90.00
_cell.angle_gamma   90.00
#
_symmetry.space_group_name_H-M   'P 1'
#
loop_
_entity.id
_entity.type
_entity.pdbx_description
1 polymer ?
#
loop_
_entity_poly.entity_id
_entity_poly.type
_entity_poly.pdbx_seq_one_letter_code
_entity_poly.pdbx_strand_id
1 'polypeptide(L)' 'EPLLVMDMYEHSYHMDYGAATARYIDAFFANIRWDAVSARAEAL' A
#
# COMPACT_ATOMS: atom_id res chain seq x y z
N GLU A 1 8.37 -12.89 8.10
CA GLU A 1 7.90 -12.66 6.72
C GLU A 1 7.40 -11.23 6.55
N PRO A 2 7.31 -10.67 5.34
CA PRO A 2 6.73 -9.34 5.13
C PRO A 2 5.23 -9.31 5.47
N LEU A 3 4.80 -8.33 6.27
CA LEU A 3 3.40 -8.17 6.71
C LEU A 3 2.55 -7.36 5.73
N LEU A 4 3.16 -6.33 5.13
CA LEU A 4 2.56 -5.41 4.17
C LEU A 4 3.66 -4.89 3.24
N VAL A 5 3.34 -4.72 1.95
CA VAL A 5 4.26 -4.19 0.94
C VAL A 5 3.51 -3.14 0.12
N MET A 6 4.19 -2.05 -0.23
CA MET A 6 3.70 -1.02 -1.14
C MET A 6 4.61 -0.98 -2.36
N ASP A 7 4.04 -1.13 -3.56
CA ASP A 7 4.78 -0.95 -4.81
C ASP A 7 4.87 0.55 -5.15
N MET A 8 6.10 1.05 -5.29
CA MET A 8 6.44 2.45 -5.56
C MET A 8 7.05 2.67 -6.95
N TYR A 9 7.01 1.68 -7.83
CA TYR A 9 7.36 1.90 -9.23
C TYR A 9 6.33 2.79 -9.92
N GLU A 10 6.75 3.63 -10.87
CA GLU A 10 5.86 4.58 -11.54
C GLU A 10 4.64 3.90 -12.17
N HIS A 11 4.77 2.66 -12.66
CA HIS A 11 3.64 1.90 -13.21
C HIS A 11 2.51 1.66 -12.21
N SER A 12 2.76 1.71 -10.90
CA SER A 12 1.76 1.40 -9.88
C SER A 12 0.85 2.59 -9.55
N TYR A 13 1.27 3.83 -9.87
CA TYR A 13 0.53 5.03 -9.47
C TYR A 13 0.50 6.17 -10.52
N HIS A 14 1.36 6.16 -11.53
CA HIS A 14 1.53 7.32 -12.42
C HIS A 14 0.27 7.62 -13.26
N MET A 15 -0.53 6.62 -13.61
CA MET A 15 -1.76 6.82 -14.39
C MET A 15 -2.80 7.66 -13.64
N ASP A 16 -2.95 7.42 -12.33
CA ASP A 16 -3.98 8.08 -11.51
C ASP A 16 -3.45 9.31 -10.75
N TYR A 17 -2.17 9.29 -10.40
CA TYR A 17 -1.56 10.32 -9.52
C TYR A 17 -0.45 11.12 -10.20
N GLY A 18 0.08 10.69 -11.35
CA GLY A 18 1.17 11.36 -12.05
C GLY A 18 2.36 11.63 -11.11
N ALA A 19 2.78 12.89 -11.04
CA ALA A 19 3.86 13.33 -10.13
C ALA A 19 3.43 13.47 -8.65
N ALA A 20 2.14 13.31 -8.33
CA ALA A 20 1.61 13.51 -6.99
C ALA A 20 1.72 12.25 -6.11
N THR A 21 2.92 11.70 -5.96
CA THR A 21 3.19 10.47 -5.21
C THR A 21 2.67 10.48 -3.77
N ALA A 22 2.67 11.64 -3.10
CA ALA A 22 2.12 11.77 -1.74
C ALA A 22 0.63 11.36 -1.68
N ARG A 23 -0.17 11.76 -2.69
CA ARG A 23 -1.60 11.41 -2.75
C ARG A 23 -1.83 9.91 -2.97
N TYR A 24 -0.93 9.25 -3.69
CA TYR A 24 -0.95 7.79 -3.83
C TYR A 24 -0.69 7.09 -2.50
N ILE A 25 0.26 7.58 -1.71
CA ILE A 25 0.57 7.04 -0.38
C ILE A 25 -0.63 7.20 0.56
N ASP A 26 -1.26 8.38 0.57
CA ASP A 26 -2.46 8.63 1.39
C ASP A 26 -3.60 7.66 0.99
N ALA A 27 -3.84 7.50 -0.30
CA ALA A 27 -4.83 6.57 -0.82
C ALA A 27 -4.49 5.12 -0.49
N PHE A 28 -3.22 4.72 -0.56
CA PHE A 28 -2.77 3.39 -0.18
C PHE A 28 -3.15 3.09 1.28
N PHE A 29 -2.79 3.96 2.23
CA PHE A 29 -3.09 3.75 3.65
C PHE A 29 -4.59 3.78 3.96
N ALA A 30 -5.36 4.59 3.25
CA ALA A 30 -6.82 4.63 3.39
C ALA A 30 -7.51 3.33 2.93
N ASN A 31 -6.85 2.52 2.09
CA ASN A 31 -7.45 1.34 1.45
C ASN A 31 -6.80 0.01 1.88
N ILE A 32 -5.91 0.00 2.87
CA ILE A 32 -5.35 -1.25 3.40
C ILE A 32 -6.44 -2.08 4.08
N ARG A 33 -6.49 -3.37 3.75
CA ARG A 33 -7.26 -4.37 4.52
C ARG A 33 -6.46 -4.80 5.75
N TRP A 34 -6.60 -4.04 6.84
CA TRP A 34 -5.83 -4.24 8.06
C TRP A 34 -6.05 -5.60 8.71
N ASP A 35 -7.26 -6.14 8.65
CA ASP A 35 -7.59 -7.46 9.22
C ASP A 35 -6.68 -8.58 8.66
N ALA A 36 -6.38 -8.51 7.36
CA ALA A 36 -5.50 -9.46 6.69
C ALA A 36 -4.02 -9.26 7.10
N VAL A 37 -3.60 -8.03 7.39
CA VAL A 37 -2.26 -7.73 7.88
C VAL A 37 -2.11 -8.24 9.33
N SER A 38 -3.12 -8.02 10.17
CA SER A 38 -3.17 -8.52 11.54
C SER A 38 -3.14 -10.04 11.59
N ALA A 39 -3.92 -10.73 10.76
CA ALA A 39 -3.91 -12.19 10.68
C ALA A 39 -2.52 -12.75 10.31
N ARG A 40 -1.76 -12.07 9.43
CA ARG A 40 -0.37 -12.45 9.13
C ARG A 40 0.54 -12.20 10.33
N ALA A 41 0.36 -11.09 11.03
CA ALA A 41 1.17 -10.74 12.20
C ALA A 41 0.98 -11.73 13.36
N GLU A 42 -0.24 -12.23 13.56
CA GLU A 42 -0.57 -13.24 14.58
C GLU A 42 -0.07 -14.65 14.22
N ALA A 43 0.13 -14.93 12.93
CA ALA A 43 0.61 -16.22 12.42
C ALA A 43 2.14 -16.33 12.39
N LEU A 44 2.87 -15.24 12.69
CA LEU A 44 4.32 -15.21 12.87
C LEU A 44 4.73 -15.76 14.23
#